data_AF-A0A944Y857-F1
#
_entry.id   AF-A0A944Y857-F1
#
_cell.length_a   1.000
_cell.length_b   1.000
_cell.length_c   1.000
_cell.angle_alpha   90.00
_cell.angle_beta   90.00
_cell.angle_gamma   90.00
#
_symmetry.space_group_name_H-M   'P 1'
#
loop_
_entity.id
_entity.type
_entity.pdbx_description
1 polymer ?
#
loop_
_entity_poly.entity_id
_entity_poly.type
_entity_poly.pdbx_seq_one_letter_code
_entity_poly.pdbx_strand_id
1 'polypeptide(L)'
;MGKVCQSHLVCSAKFKADANFLTYYSTHSLTKLSTEVERLVIVIHGALRNGHTYFDDTVIAAAKLGLAERTLIVAPTFRKVTDAREQGEVYWGRRWYQKWKYGYDSEDSDHISSFELIDRMIESIGNSDKFPNLKAVVVTGHSAGGQFTQRYAVGTTVSNKISQTFTIVPSNPSSYMYLDSDRYHFTDSNYQTIETPTDCSEYNHYIYGPLNRAEYLSKFSVAKLKENFAKQKVIYLMSEKDTGTDSLDRSCEAMLQGKNRFQRAKNFYHYIKKNISKNQHRFYGIPSIGHDHVKVYQSLEASKVIFGNNEYLSNSYLYRKIGEIRDIEKKSLSQFILLGGGRNESTGIRTFLKGVNAGNLLVISGKANLNHRYTHDFWNIAEESGIPLKSVETISFLNSSAGENDFVLSKIRKAEGIFFTGGDQSKYINRIKGTSAHREILKKVREGVSIAGTSAGLAIMGEFIFSAERGGLSSRYVLKNPHSEYITLEHGFFESPLLKNLITDTHFSERNRQGRLLGFMFKTQFKYQIKDLFGVGIDEEASLTFMQNGNMIAAGKGLVTFYRAPNELPKQQHGSLNYGPVSKTQLLRGQLYPHFTKLEFSRTLEVDAGIVLE
;
A
#
# COMPACT_ATOMS: atom_id res chain seq x y z
N MET A 1 -12.76 15.53 36.52
CA MET A 1 -12.57 15.85 35.09
C MET A 1 -13.78 15.34 34.33
N GLY A 2 -14.51 16.25 33.67
CA GLY A 2 -15.87 15.97 33.19
C GLY A 2 -15.94 15.18 31.90
N LYS A 3 -15.77 13.84 31.98
CA LYS A 3 -16.29 12.93 30.97
C LYS A 3 -17.79 13.14 30.83
N VAL A 4 -18.30 13.23 29.60
CA VAL A 4 -19.76 13.38 29.40
C VAL A 4 -20.44 12.01 29.42
N CYS A 5 -19.80 10.91 29.02
CA CYS A 5 -20.46 9.59 28.99
C CYS A 5 -19.53 8.38 29.25
N GLN A 6 -19.93 7.52 30.20
CA GLN A 6 -19.54 6.11 30.31
C GLN A 6 -20.81 5.27 30.12
N SER A 7 -21.15 4.95 28.87
CA SER A 7 -22.26 4.09 28.42
C SER A 7 -23.71 4.46 28.84
N HIS A 8 -24.62 4.42 27.84
CA HIS A 8 -26.08 4.34 27.95
C HIS A 8 -26.93 5.51 28.52
N LEU A 9 -26.40 6.71 28.77
CA LEU A 9 -27.22 7.88 29.12
C LEU A 9 -26.94 9.08 28.19
N VAL A 10 -28.02 9.71 27.70
CA VAL A 10 -28.14 10.79 26.69
C VAL A 10 -26.90 11.72 26.61
N CYS A 11 -26.07 11.49 25.59
CA CYS A 11 -24.81 12.21 25.29
C CYS A 11 -24.97 13.34 24.26
N SER A 12 -26.20 13.82 24.04
CA SER A 12 -26.48 14.85 23.05
C SER A 12 -26.38 16.24 23.66
N ALA A 13 -25.67 17.14 22.99
CA ALA A 13 -25.60 18.56 23.31
C ALA A 13 -26.04 19.39 22.11
N LYS A 14 -26.22 20.70 22.34
CA LYS A 14 -26.70 21.65 21.34
C LYS A 14 -25.57 22.61 20.98
N PHE A 15 -25.31 22.74 19.70
CA PHE A 15 -24.40 23.75 19.15
C PHE A 15 -25.25 24.88 18.60
N LYS A 16 -25.09 26.08 19.15
CA LYS A 16 -25.86 27.24 18.70
C LYS A 16 -25.45 27.59 17.27
N ALA A 17 -26.44 27.70 16.38
CA ALA A 17 -26.27 28.30 15.06
C ALA A 17 -26.46 29.82 15.23
N ASP A 18 -27.60 30.38 14.84
CA ASP A 18 -27.98 31.75 15.13
C ASP A 18 -29.16 31.78 16.11
N ALA A 19 -30.41 31.77 15.62
CA ALA A 19 -31.59 31.61 16.48
C ALA A 19 -31.89 30.13 16.79
N ASN A 20 -31.38 29.22 15.96
CA ASN A 20 -31.59 27.77 16.05
C ASN A 20 -30.32 27.05 16.57
N PHE A 21 -30.41 25.73 16.70
CA PHE A 21 -29.29 24.89 17.15
C PHE A 21 -29.16 23.59 16.36
N LEU A 22 -27.94 23.07 16.31
CA LEU A 22 -27.60 21.74 15.81
C LEU A 22 -27.35 20.79 16.99
N THR A 23 -28.10 19.68 17.05
CA THR A 23 -27.81 18.61 18.01
C THR A 23 -26.57 17.81 17.58
N TYR A 24 -25.72 17.45 18.54
CA TYR A 24 -24.55 16.61 18.31
C TYR A 24 -24.28 15.69 19.50
N TYR A 25 -23.60 14.57 19.26
CA TYR A 25 -23.04 13.72 20.31
C TYR A 25 -21.58 14.05 20.54
N SER A 26 -21.12 14.02 21.79
CA SER A 26 -19.69 14.21 22.08
C SER A 26 -19.18 13.42 23.28
N THR A 27 -17.90 13.06 23.22
CA THR A 27 -17.17 12.40 24.32
C THR A 27 -16.81 13.37 25.45
N HIS A 28 -16.63 14.66 25.12
CA HIS A 28 -16.28 15.69 26.09
C HIS A 28 -17.19 16.91 25.94
N SER A 29 -17.36 17.66 27.02
CA SER A 29 -18.11 18.90 26.99
C SER A 29 -17.29 19.97 26.26
N LEU A 30 -17.88 20.62 25.26
CA LEU A 30 -17.22 21.71 24.52
C LEU A 30 -17.04 22.99 25.35
N THR A 31 -17.62 23.07 26.54
CA THR A 31 -17.56 24.24 27.43
C THR A 31 -16.67 24.03 28.66
N LYS A 32 -16.18 22.81 28.90
CA LYS A 32 -15.31 22.46 30.04
C LYS A 32 -13.86 22.27 29.57
N LEU A 33 -12.91 22.75 30.36
CA LEU A 33 -11.48 22.57 30.11
C LEU A 33 -11.11 21.08 30.08
N SER A 34 -10.33 20.69 29.06
CA SER A 34 -9.69 19.38 28.94
C SER A 34 -8.25 19.53 28.43
N THR A 35 -7.28 19.13 29.25
CA THR A 35 -5.84 19.16 28.92
C THR A 35 -5.37 17.91 28.18
N GLU A 36 -6.12 16.81 28.23
CA GLU A 36 -5.71 15.53 27.65
C GLU A 36 -6.01 15.44 26.14
N VAL A 37 -7.00 16.21 25.67
CA VAL A 37 -7.44 16.19 24.29
C VAL A 37 -6.39 16.80 23.37
N GLU A 38 -5.87 15.98 22.46
CA GLU A 38 -4.90 16.39 21.44
C GLU A 38 -5.48 16.34 20.02
N ARG A 39 -6.65 15.72 19.86
CA ARG A 39 -7.29 15.52 18.57
C ARG A 39 -8.80 15.68 18.62
N LEU A 40 -9.34 16.38 17.63
CA LEU A 40 -10.78 16.44 17.35
C LEU A 40 -11.09 15.54 16.15
N VAL A 41 -12.09 14.66 16.28
CA VAL A 41 -12.67 13.86 15.21
C VAL A 41 -14.15 14.21 15.09
N ILE A 42 -14.53 14.86 13.98
CA ILE A 42 -15.93 15.07 13.60
C ILE A 42 -16.35 13.95 12.65
N VAL A 43 -17.30 13.12 13.08
CA VAL A 43 -17.81 11.99 12.31
C VAL A 43 -19.23 12.27 11.77
N ILE A 44 -19.36 12.25 10.44
CA ILE A 44 -20.60 12.52 9.72
C ILE A 44 -21.29 11.20 9.36
N HIS A 45 -22.55 11.06 9.80
CA HIS A 45 -23.32 9.84 9.67
C HIS A 45 -23.74 9.50 8.23
N GLY A 46 -24.22 8.26 8.05
CA GLY A 46 -24.75 7.75 6.77
C GLY A 46 -26.16 8.23 6.43
N ALA A 47 -26.77 7.62 5.41
CA ALA A 47 -28.09 8.00 4.89
C ALA A 47 -29.23 7.79 5.90
N LEU A 48 -29.02 6.87 6.86
CA LEU A 48 -29.94 6.54 7.94
C LEU A 48 -30.02 7.62 9.02
N ARG A 49 -29.15 8.64 8.99
CA ARG A 49 -29.15 9.76 9.96
C ARG A 49 -28.98 9.31 11.42
N ASN A 50 -28.29 8.19 11.61
CA ASN A 50 -27.98 7.57 12.89
C ASN A 50 -26.67 8.11 13.47
N GLY A 51 -26.64 9.42 13.78
CA GLY A 51 -25.46 10.09 14.34
C GLY A 51 -24.92 9.43 15.61
N HIS A 52 -25.80 8.91 16.47
CA HIS A 52 -25.42 8.17 17.68
C HIS A 52 -24.64 6.88 17.36
N THR A 53 -25.06 6.11 16.35
CA THR A 53 -24.35 4.86 15.99
C THR A 53 -22.94 5.17 15.50
N TYR A 54 -22.81 6.17 14.63
CA TYR A 54 -21.51 6.61 14.12
C TYR A 54 -20.61 7.17 15.24
N PHE A 55 -21.21 7.84 16.23
CA PHE A 55 -20.52 8.27 17.43
C PHE A 55 -19.98 7.06 18.21
N ASP A 56 -20.85 6.11 18.56
CA ASP A 56 -20.50 4.93 19.35
C ASP A 56 -19.40 4.10 18.68
N ASP A 57 -19.51 3.84 17.38
CA ASP A 57 -18.50 3.10 16.62
C ASP A 57 -17.13 3.78 16.62
N THR A 58 -17.12 5.12 16.51
CA THR A 58 -15.89 5.91 16.52
C THR A 58 -15.27 5.91 17.92
N VAL A 59 -16.10 5.97 18.98
CA VAL A 59 -15.66 5.87 20.38
C VAL A 59 -15.06 4.49 20.66
N ILE A 60 -15.72 3.42 20.23
CA ILE A 60 -15.22 2.04 20.35
C ILE A 60 -13.88 1.90 19.61
N ALA A 61 -13.76 2.45 18.41
CA ALA A 61 -12.51 2.41 17.65
C ALA A 61 -11.37 3.16 18.37
N ALA A 62 -11.61 4.35 18.92
CA ALA A 62 -10.62 5.07 19.71
C ALA A 62 -10.22 4.34 20.99
N ALA A 63 -11.20 3.74 21.69
CA ALA A 63 -10.96 2.97 22.92
C ALA A 63 -10.09 1.74 22.68
N LYS A 64 -10.32 1.00 21.58
CA LYS A 64 -9.48 -0.14 21.18
C LYS A 64 -8.02 0.23 20.91
N LEU A 65 -7.75 1.50 20.64
CA LEU A 65 -6.41 2.03 20.39
C LEU A 65 -5.80 2.70 21.63
N GLY A 66 -6.49 2.70 22.77
CA GLY A 66 -6.05 3.44 23.96
C GLY A 66 -6.07 4.97 23.80
N LEU A 67 -6.82 5.49 22.82
CA LEU A 67 -6.82 6.91 22.45
C LEU A 67 -8.11 7.65 22.85
N ALA A 68 -9.05 7.00 23.54
CA ALA A 68 -10.35 7.57 23.88
C ALA A 68 -10.24 8.88 24.69
N GLU A 69 -9.33 8.95 25.68
CA GLU A 69 -9.15 10.16 26.51
C GLU A 69 -8.47 11.31 25.76
N ARG A 70 -7.63 10.99 24.77
CA ARG A 70 -6.86 11.98 24.00
C ARG A 70 -7.59 12.47 22.75
N THR A 71 -8.77 11.91 22.48
CA THR A 71 -9.55 12.18 21.26
C THR A 71 -10.93 12.71 21.62
N LEU A 72 -11.18 13.98 21.31
CA LEU A 72 -12.50 14.56 21.28
C LEU A 72 -13.25 14.07 20.04
N ILE A 73 -14.20 13.16 20.22
CA ILE A 73 -15.11 12.72 19.16
C ILE A 73 -16.41 13.53 19.24
N VAL A 74 -16.85 14.04 18.09
CA VAL A 74 -18.10 14.80 17.90
C VAL A 74 -18.87 14.22 16.70
N ALA A 75 -20.17 13.95 16.86
CA ALA A 75 -21.03 13.47 15.79
C ALA A 75 -22.29 14.35 15.67
N PRO A 76 -22.35 15.28 14.70
CA PRO A 76 -23.53 16.11 14.46
C PRO A 76 -24.70 15.30 13.90
N THR A 77 -25.93 15.73 14.18
CA THR A 77 -27.14 15.10 13.64
C THR A 77 -27.84 16.03 12.64
N PHE A 78 -27.78 15.67 11.36
CA PHE A 78 -28.48 16.44 10.32
C PHE A 78 -29.91 15.91 10.12
N ARG A 79 -30.87 16.62 10.68
CA ARG A 79 -32.30 16.27 10.60
C ARG A 79 -32.89 16.56 9.24
N LYS A 80 -33.88 15.78 8.84
CA LYS A 80 -34.80 16.15 7.76
C LYS A 80 -36.07 16.78 8.32
N VAL A 81 -36.81 17.48 7.48
CA VAL A 81 -38.16 18.02 7.78
C VAL A 81 -39.13 16.98 8.37
N THR A 82 -38.89 15.69 8.11
CA THR A 82 -39.71 14.56 8.57
C THR A 82 -39.28 13.95 9.87
N ASP A 83 -38.07 14.22 10.30
CA ASP A 83 -37.52 13.58 11.49
C ASP A 83 -38.13 14.27 12.72
N ALA A 84 -38.39 13.47 13.76
CA ALA A 84 -38.71 14.01 15.07
C ALA A 84 -37.55 14.89 15.55
N ARG A 85 -37.87 16.11 15.97
CA ARG A 85 -36.90 17.14 16.34
C ARG A 85 -37.49 18.09 17.36
N GLU A 86 -36.62 18.72 18.14
CA GLU A 86 -37.01 19.76 19.08
C GLU A 86 -37.31 21.08 18.35
N GLN A 87 -38.13 21.94 18.96
CA GLN A 87 -38.34 23.28 18.44
C GLN A 87 -37.01 24.05 18.44
N GLY A 88 -36.68 24.67 17.31
CA GLY A 88 -35.42 25.37 17.13
C GLY A 88 -34.25 24.48 16.67
N GLU A 89 -34.46 23.18 16.43
CA GLU A 89 -33.43 22.32 15.84
C GLU A 89 -33.38 22.47 14.31
N VAL A 90 -32.20 22.76 13.77
CA VAL A 90 -31.99 22.96 12.33
C VAL A 90 -32.33 21.69 11.53
N TYR A 91 -32.94 21.85 10.36
CA TYR A 91 -33.37 20.72 9.52
C TYR A 91 -33.30 21.02 8.03
N TRP A 92 -33.26 19.95 7.22
CA TRP A 92 -33.11 20.01 5.77
C TRP A 92 -34.27 19.36 5.02
N GLY A 93 -34.45 19.77 3.77
CA GLY A 93 -35.52 19.31 2.91
C GLY A 93 -35.35 17.89 2.38
N ARG A 94 -36.40 17.41 1.69
CA ARG A 94 -36.42 16.07 1.06
C ARG A 94 -35.81 16.08 -0.35
N ARG A 95 -35.92 17.20 -1.08
CA ARG A 95 -35.49 17.30 -2.48
C ARG A 95 -33.97 17.31 -2.56
N TRP A 96 -33.41 16.86 -3.69
CA TRP A 96 -31.97 16.74 -3.84
C TRP A 96 -31.23 18.06 -3.59
N TYR A 97 -31.81 19.19 -3.99
CA TYR A 97 -31.26 20.54 -3.83
C TYR A 97 -31.49 21.15 -2.43
N GLN A 98 -31.94 20.34 -1.47
CA GLN A 98 -32.19 20.78 -0.08
C GLN A 98 -31.48 19.86 0.92
N LYS A 99 -30.60 18.95 0.46
CA LYS A 99 -30.01 17.92 1.32
C LYS A 99 -28.76 18.43 2.03
N TRP A 100 -28.72 18.20 3.35
CA TRP A 100 -27.53 18.39 4.20
C TRP A 100 -26.26 17.77 3.61
N LYS A 101 -26.33 16.55 3.05
CA LYS A 101 -25.14 15.86 2.51
C LYS A 101 -24.49 16.56 1.30
N TYR A 102 -25.15 17.58 0.76
CA TYR A 102 -24.66 18.40 -0.35
C TYR A 102 -24.45 19.87 0.06
N GLY A 103 -24.41 20.21 1.36
CA GLY A 103 -24.05 21.56 1.78
C GLY A 103 -25.10 22.63 1.50
N TYR A 104 -26.35 22.22 1.22
CA TYR A 104 -27.46 23.17 1.10
C TYR A 104 -27.84 23.77 2.45
N ASP A 105 -28.55 24.88 2.38
CA ASP A 105 -29.05 25.60 3.53
C ASP A 105 -30.22 24.88 4.18
N SER A 106 -30.35 25.10 5.48
CA SER A 106 -31.45 24.57 6.26
C SER A 106 -32.77 25.25 5.91
N GLU A 107 -33.87 24.56 6.18
CA GLU A 107 -35.23 25.04 5.92
C GLU A 107 -35.87 25.75 7.14
N ASP A 108 -35.12 25.87 8.25
CA ASP A 108 -35.49 26.70 9.40
C ASP A 108 -35.15 28.18 9.15
N SER A 109 -35.42 29.03 10.14
CA SER A 109 -35.27 30.49 10.00
C SER A 109 -33.84 30.98 9.85
N ASP A 110 -32.83 30.18 10.22
CA ASP A 110 -31.42 30.59 10.09
C ASP A 110 -30.90 30.42 8.66
N HIS A 111 -31.53 29.57 7.82
CA HIS A 111 -31.09 29.25 6.46
C HIS A 111 -29.57 28.99 6.35
N ILE A 112 -29.04 28.16 7.24
CA ILE A 112 -27.60 27.94 7.34
C ILE A 112 -27.16 26.67 6.62
N SER A 113 -26.10 26.77 5.83
CA SER A 113 -25.48 25.62 5.19
C SER A 113 -24.99 24.61 6.23
N SER A 114 -25.28 23.34 5.98
CA SER A 114 -24.69 22.24 6.76
C SER A 114 -23.15 22.20 6.74
N PHE A 115 -22.51 22.73 5.69
CA PHE A 115 -21.04 22.90 5.64
C PHE A 115 -20.58 24.04 6.54
N GLU A 116 -21.32 25.15 6.54
CA GLU A 116 -21.02 26.31 7.38
C GLU A 116 -21.16 25.98 8.87
N LEU A 117 -22.15 25.18 9.26
CA LEU A 117 -22.28 24.69 10.63
C LEU A 117 -21.04 23.92 11.11
N ILE A 118 -20.45 23.09 10.24
CA ILE A 118 -19.21 22.36 10.55
C ILE A 118 -18.02 23.30 10.62
N ASP A 119 -17.91 24.30 9.73
CA ASP A 119 -16.87 25.33 9.84
C ASP A 119 -16.96 26.07 11.18
N ARG A 120 -18.15 26.54 11.56
CA ARG A 120 -18.37 27.25 12.84
C ARG A 120 -18.03 26.37 14.04
N MET A 121 -18.39 25.10 14.01
CA MET A 121 -18.06 24.14 15.08
C MET A 121 -16.55 23.91 15.19
N ILE A 122 -15.85 23.71 14.07
CA ILE A 122 -14.40 23.53 14.05
C ILE A 122 -13.69 24.79 14.53
N GLU A 123 -14.09 25.96 14.05
CA GLU A 123 -13.51 27.24 14.46
C GLU A 123 -13.72 27.49 15.95
N SER A 124 -14.92 27.23 16.47
CA SER A 124 -15.25 27.35 17.89
C SER A 124 -14.41 26.42 18.77
N ILE A 125 -14.20 25.16 18.37
CA ILE A 125 -13.42 24.19 19.16
C ILE A 125 -11.91 24.45 19.00
N GLY A 126 -11.45 24.67 17.78
CA GLY A 126 -10.03 24.83 17.43
C GLY A 126 -9.38 26.07 18.04
N ASN A 127 -10.16 27.14 18.22
CA ASN A 127 -9.71 28.39 18.82
C ASN A 127 -10.10 28.52 20.31
N SER A 128 -10.66 27.47 20.91
CA SER A 128 -11.10 27.49 22.31
C SER A 128 -9.93 27.36 23.30
N ASP A 129 -9.99 28.13 24.38
CA ASP A 129 -9.13 27.94 25.56
C ASP A 129 -9.43 26.65 26.33
N LYS A 130 -10.54 25.96 26.02
CA LYS A 130 -10.96 24.71 26.67
C LYS A 130 -10.16 23.49 26.21
N PHE A 131 -9.47 23.56 25.07
CA PHE A 131 -8.66 22.46 24.53
C PHE A 131 -7.24 22.92 24.21
N PRO A 132 -6.44 23.35 25.21
CA PRO A 132 -5.15 24.00 24.99
C PRO A 132 -4.10 23.12 24.30
N ASN A 133 -4.26 21.79 24.36
CA ASN A 133 -3.33 20.81 23.77
C ASN A 133 -3.81 20.24 22.42
N LEU A 134 -4.89 20.77 21.83
CA LEU A 134 -5.43 20.30 20.56
C LEU A 134 -4.45 20.58 19.41
N LYS A 135 -3.99 19.52 18.73
CA LYS A 135 -2.98 19.56 17.65
C LYS A 135 -3.54 19.19 16.28
N ALA A 136 -4.64 18.43 16.24
CA ALA A 136 -5.19 17.89 14.99
C ALA A 136 -6.72 17.92 14.98
N VAL A 137 -7.28 18.22 13.80
CA VAL A 137 -8.70 18.18 13.50
C VAL A 137 -8.93 17.26 12.30
N VAL A 138 -9.82 16.28 12.45
CA VAL A 138 -10.21 15.34 11.40
C VAL A 138 -11.71 15.42 11.17
N VAL A 139 -12.12 15.59 9.92
CA VAL A 139 -13.52 15.46 9.50
C VAL A 139 -13.66 14.21 8.64
N THR A 140 -14.51 13.27 9.05
CA THR A 140 -14.69 11.98 8.35
C THR A 140 -16.16 11.63 8.19
N GLY A 141 -16.49 10.81 7.19
CA GLY A 141 -17.84 10.29 7.03
C GLY A 141 -17.88 9.10 6.08
N HIS A 142 -18.82 8.18 6.31
CA HIS A 142 -19.04 6.99 5.49
C HIS A 142 -20.37 7.08 4.72
N SER A 143 -20.43 6.57 3.49
CA SER A 143 -21.65 6.50 2.67
C SER A 143 -22.22 7.90 2.32
N ALA A 144 -23.38 8.28 2.84
CA ALA A 144 -23.88 9.66 2.70
C ALA A 144 -22.98 10.68 3.40
N GLY A 145 -22.39 10.32 4.55
CA GLY A 145 -21.38 11.14 5.22
C GLY A 145 -20.10 11.26 4.39
N GLY A 146 -19.77 10.24 3.59
CA GLY A 146 -18.66 10.31 2.63
C GLY A 146 -18.93 11.31 1.50
N GLN A 147 -20.19 11.37 1.02
CA GLN A 147 -20.62 12.37 0.03
C GLN A 147 -20.54 13.79 0.59
N PHE A 148 -20.99 13.99 1.84
CA PHE A 148 -20.84 15.25 2.57
C PHE A 148 -19.37 15.64 2.66
N THR A 149 -18.55 14.75 3.21
CA THR A 149 -17.15 15.02 3.53
C THR A 149 -16.33 15.34 2.29
N GLN A 150 -16.59 14.67 1.17
CA GLN A 150 -15.90 14.94 -0.09
C GLN A 150 -16.26 16.31 -0.68
N ARG A 151 -17.52 16.72 -0.63
CA ARG A 151 -17.97 18.03 -1.13
C ARG A 151 -17.59 19.16 -0.19
N TYR A 152 -17.62 18.91 1.11
CA TYR A 152 -17.10 19.81 2.13
C TYR A 152 -15.63 20.13 1.88
N ALA A 153 -14.81 19.11 1.56
CA ALA A 153 -13.40 19.29 1.22
C ALA A 153 -13.15 20.23 0.04
N VAL A 154 -14.08 20.31 -0.91
CA VAL A 154 -13.97 21.20 -2.07
C VAL A 154 -14.08 22.68 -1.67
N GLY A 155 -14.97 22.99 -0.72
CA GLY A 155 -15.36 24.36 -0.40
C GLY A 155 -14.73 24.96 0.85
N THR A 156 -14.42 24.14 1.86
CA THR A 156 -14.04 24.66 3.17
C THR A 156 -12.70 25.39 3.14
N THR A 157 -12.66 26.49 3.92
CA THR A 157 -11.47 27.29 4.18
C THR A 157 -11.11 27.32 5.67
N VAL A 158 -11.78 26.51 6.50
CA VAL A 158 -11.61 26.52 7.96
C VAL A 158 -10.18 26.20 8.39
N SER A 159 -9.43 25.47 7.57
CA SER A 159 -7.99 25.22 7.78
C SER A 159 -7.15 26.50 7.91
N ASN A 160 -7.62 27.63 7.35
CA ASN A 160 -6.93 28.91 7.43
C ASN A 160 -7.31 29.70 8.70
N LYS A 161 -8.32 29.24 9.43
CA LYS A 161 -8.87 29.90 10.62
C LYS A 161 -8.48 29.22 11.94
N ILE A 162 -7.74 28.11 11.85
CA ILE A 162 -7.27 27.32 12.99
C ILE A 162 -5.78 27.03 12.81
N SER A 163 -5.06 26.84 13.92
CA SER A 163 -3.62 26.52 13.89
C SER A 163 -3.33 25.02 13.80
N GLN A 164 -4.33 24.18 14.08
CA GLN A 164 -4.17 22.73 14.09
C GLN A 164 -4.04 22.13 12.70
N THR A 165 -3.41 20.96 12.62
CA THR A 165 -3.41 20.18 11.38
C THR A 165 -4.83 19.76 11.02
N PHE A 166 -5.27 20.09 9.80
CA PHE A 166 -6.62 19.78 9.33
C PHE A 166 -6.58 18.67 8.28
N THR A 167 -7.35 17.60 8.49
CA THR A 167 -7.43 16.45 7.57
C THR A 167 -8.88 16.07 7.31
N ILE A 168 -9.21 15.80 6.04
CA ILE A 168 -10.56 15.41 5.62
C ILE A 168 -10.52 13.98 5.07
N VAL A 169 -11.40 13.10 5.57
CA VAL A 169 -11.36 11.65 5.32
C VAL A 169 -12.72 11.15 4.82
N PRO A 170 -13.07 11.40 3.54
CA PRO A 170 -14.27 10.81 2.95
C PRO A 170 -14.10 9.30 2.84
N SER A 171 -15.16 8.54 3.16
CA SER A 171 -15.20 7.08 3.07
C SER A 171 -16.43 6.58 2.31
N ASN A 172 -16.19 5.68 1.36
CA ASN A 172 -17.19 5.04 0.49
C ASN A 172 -18.36 5.95 0.04
N PRO A 173 -18.13 7.14 -0.56
CA PRO A 173 -19.17 7.97 -1.11
C PRO A 173 -19.87 7.27 -2.27
N SER A 174 -21.17 7.52 -2.40
CA SER A 174 -21.90 7.07 -3.58
C SER A 174 -21.56 7.89 -4.82
N SER A 175 -21.14 9.14 -4.70
CA SER A 175 -20.80 10.01 -5.84
C SER A 175 -19.86 11.11 -5.40
N TYR A 176 -19.10 11.60 -6.37
CA TYR A 176 -18.05 12.60 -6.22
C TYR A 176 -18.39 13.85 -7.02
N MET A 177 -18.06 15.02 -6.48
CA MET A 177 -18.12 16.27 -7.22
C MET A 177 -16.79 16.50 -7.94
N TYR A 178 -16.81 16.47 -9.27
CA TYR A 178 -15.70 16.87 -10.13
C TYR A 178 -15.67 18.41 -10.27
N LEU A 179 -14.51 18.97 -10.59
CA LEU A 179 -14.31 20.43 -10.73
C LEU A 179 -14.24 20.89 -12.19
N ASP A 180 -14.55 20.00 -13.13
CA ASP A 180 -14.71 20.23 -14.57
C ASP A 180 -15.47 19.04 -15.21
N SER A 181 -15.59 19.06 -16.54
CA SER A 181 -16.29 18.07 -17.34
C SER A 181 -15.52 16.76 -17.54
N ASP A 182 -14.25 16.64 -17.15
CA ASP A 182 -13.49 15.42 -17.44
C ASP A 182 -14.01 14.23 -16.62
N ARG A 183 -14.20 13.07 -17.26
CA ARG A 183 -14.51 11.80 -16.59
C ARG A 183 -13.51 10.74 -17.03
N TYR A 184 -12.96 9.99 -16.07
CA TYR A 184 -11.89 9.02 -16.32
C TYR A 184 -12.30 7.63 -15.89
N HIS A 185 -12.01 6.63 -16.72
CA HIS A 185 -12.17 5.21 -16.39
C HIS A 185 -10.84 4.47 -16.57
N PHE A 186 -10.61 3.48 -15.72
CA PHE A 186 -9.45 2.59 -15.86
C PHE A 186 -9.81 1.41 -16.77
N THR A 187 -9.18 1.35 -17.94
CA THR A 187 -9.33 0.30 -18.97
C THR A 187 -7.94 -0.08 -19.51
N ASP A 188 -7.69 -1.37 -19.76
CA ASP A 188 -6.43 -1.86 -20.34
C ASP A 188 -5.15 -1.32 -19.66
N SER A 189 -5.14 -1.33 -18.33
CA SER A 189 -4.04 -0.81 -17.50
C SER A 189 -3.77 0.69 -17.60
N ASN A 190 -4.65 1.47 -18.24
CA ASN A 190 -4.53 2.92 -18.42
C ASN A 190 -5.83 3.65 -18.04
N TYR A 191 -5.70 4.94 -17.71
CA TYR A 191 -6.88 5.79 -17.50
C TYR A 191 -7.21 6.54 -18.78
N GLN A 192 -8.43 6.37 -19.27
CA GLN A 192 -8.94 7.01 -20.47
C GLN A 192 -10.06 7.99 -20.12
N THR A 193 -10.09 9.14 -20.80
CA THR A 193 -11.24 10.02 -20.77
C THR A 193 -12.40 9.31 -21.46
N ILE A 194 -13.58 9.33 -20.86
CA ILE A 194 -14.79 8.78 -21.49
C ILE A 194 -15.59 9.89 -22.15
N GLU A 195 -16.16 9.61 -23.32
CA GLU A 195 -17.16 10.49 -23.91
C GLU A 195 -18.43 10.46 -23.06
N THR A 196 -19.07 11.63 -22.95
CA THR A 196 -20.32 11.74 -22.19
C THR A 196 -21.48 11.34 -23.09
N PRO A 197 -22.30 10.37 -22.69
CA PRO A 197 -23.52 10.02 -23.42
C PRO A 197 -24.46 11.23 -23.54
N THR A 198 -25.14 11.33 -24.68
CA THR A 198 -26.04 12.46 -25.00
C THR A 198 -27.22 12.57 -24.05
N ASP A 199 -27.64 11.47 -23.42
CA ASP A 199 -28.73 11.38 -22.44
C ASP A 199 -28.33 11.78 -21.01
N CYS A 200 -27.07 12.16 -20.77
CA CYS A 200 -26.53 12.44 -19.44
C CYS A 200 -26.14 13.91 -19.28
N SER A 201 -27.04 14.83 -19.63
CA SER A 201 -26.78 16.28 -19.69
C SER A 201 -26.39 16.91 -18.36
N GLU A 202 -26.86 16.36 -17.24
CA GLU A 202 -26.67 16.95 -15.91
C GLU A 202 -25.38 16.52 -15.21
N TYR A 203 -24.52 15.73 -15.87
CA TYR A 203 -23.32 15.17 -15.25
C TYR A 203 -22.32 16.20 -14.75
N ASN A 204 -22.38 17.42 -15.28
CA ASN A 204 -21.53 18.54 -14.89
C ASN A 204 -22.23 19.53 -13.94
N HIS A 205 -23.50 19.31 -13.61
CA HIS A 205 -24.24 20.05 -12.58
C HIS A 205 -23.91 19.55 -11.17
N TYR A 206 -24.23 20.39 -10.19
CA TYR A 206 -23.90 20.16 -8.81
C TYR A 206 -24.47 18.85 -8.29
N ILE A 207 -23.78 18.28 -7.30
CA ILE A 207 -23.66 16.86 -6.99
C ILE A 207 -22.52 16.18 -7.76
N TYR A 208 -22.42 16.34 -9.08
CA TYR A 208 -21.46 15.59 -9.91
C TYR A 208 -20.37 16.45 -10.54
N GLY A 209 -20.65 17.72 -10.79
CA GLY A 209 -19.74 18.70 -11.35
C GLY A 209 -19.90 20.08 -10.72
N PRO A 210 -19.23 21.10 -11.28
CA PRO A 210 -19.19 22.42 -10.69
C PRO A 210 -20.33 23.34 -11.13
N LEU A 211 -21.25 22.99 -12.03
CA LEU A 211 -22.30 23.95 -12.45
C LEU A 211 -23.45 24.02 -11.42
N ASN A 212 -24.09 25.19 -11.25
CA ASN A 212 -25.26 25.40 -10.37
C ASN A 212 -25.10 24.87 -8.93
N ARG A 213 -23.98 25.23 -8.28
CA ARG A 213 -23.61 24.75 -6.94
C ARG A 213 -24.50 25.32 -5.83
N ALA A 214 -24.58 24.60 -4.71
CA ALA A 214 -25.15 25.13 -3.46
C ALA A 214 -24.47 26.44 -3.07
N GLU A 215 -25.21 27.32 -2.38
CA GLU A 215 -24.80 28.68 -2.05
C GLU A 215 -23.42 28.73 -1.37
N TYR A 216 -23.18 27.85 -0.39
CA TYR A 216 -21.88 27.74 0.26
C TYR A 216 -20.69 27.61 -0.72
N LEU A 217 -20.86 26.86 -1.82
CA LEU A 217 -19.83 26.65 -2.84
C LEU A 217 -19.90 27.66 -4.00
N SER A 218 -21.03 28.35 -4.17
CA SER A 218 -21.17 29.40 -5.19
C SER A 218 -20.41 30.68 -4.80
N LYS A 219 -20.12 30.86 -3.50
CA LYS A 219 -19.24 31.92 -2.95
C LYS A 219 -17.85 31.98 -3.60
N PHE A 220 -17.39 30.87 -4.22
CA PHE A 220 -16.10 30.79 -4.89
C PHE A 220 -16.25 30.47 -6.38
N SER A 221 -15.38 31.05 -7.22
CA SER A 221 -15.23 30.61 -8.60
C SER A 221 -14.69 29.18 -8.69
N VAL A 222 -14.91 28.48 -9.81
CA VAL A 222 -14.40 27.11 -10.00
C VAL A 222 -12.87 27.06 -9.88
N ALA A 223 -12.18 28.07 -10.41
CA ALA A 223 -10.72 28.20 -10.27
C ALA A 223 -10.30 28.30 -8.79
N LYS A 224 -11.03 29.08 -7.99
CA LYS A 224 -10.75 29.20 -6.56
C LYS A 224 -11.06 27.92 -5.78
N LEU A 225 -12.13 27.21 -6.14
CA LEU A 225 -12.42 25.88 -5.57
C LEU A 225 -11.30 24.88 -5.88
N LYS A 226 -10.76 24.86 -7.11
CA LYS A 226 -9.60 24.02 -7.46
C LYS A 226 -8.38 24.35 -6.62
N GLU A 227 -8.09 25.64 -6.42
CA GLU A 227 -6.96 26.09 -5.59
C GLU A 227 -7.12 25.67 -4.12
N ASN A 228 -8.30 25.94 -3.53
CA ASN A 228 -8.59 25.59 -2.14
C ASN A 228 -8.50 24.07 -1.96
N PHE A 229 -9.18 23.30 -2.83
CA PHE A 229 -9.19 21.85 -2.76
C PHE A 229 -7.79 21.23 -2.92
N ALA A 230 -6.91 21.80 -3.76
CA ALA A 230 -5.53 21.34 -3.91
C ALA A 230 -4.72 21.46 -2.61
N LYS A 231 -4.94 22.53 -1.86
CA LYS A 231 -4.26 22.80 -0.58
C LYS A 231 -4.76 21.91 0.56
N GLN A 232 -6.00 21.45 0.49
CA GLN A 232 -6.58 20.60 1.52
C GLN A 232 -5.89 19.22 1.59
N LYS A 233 -5.67 18.74 2.81
CA LYS A 233 -5.19 17.38 3.06
C LYS A 233 -6.37 16.41 3.09
N VAL A 234 -6.68 15.82 1.93
CA VAL A 234 -7.79 14.87 1.78
C VAL A 234 -7.27 13.44 1.66
N ILE A 235 -7.79 12.53 2.48
CA ILE A 235 -7.42 11.11 2.46
C ILE A 235 -8.66 10.28 2.15
N TYR A 236 -8.73 9.74 0.93
CA TYR A 236 -9.80 8.84 0.50
C TYR A 236 -9.60 7.48 1.15
N LEU A 237 -10.46 7.14 2.12
CA LEU A 237 -10.43 5.88 2.84
C LEU A 237 -11.53 4.95 2.32
N MET A 238 -11.18 4.01 1.44
CA MET A 238 -12.15 3.32 0.57
C MET A 238 -12.13 1.82 0.78
N SER A 239 -13.28 1.21 1.06
CA SER A 239 -13.35 -0.25 1.22
C SER A 239 -13.33 -0.98 -0.13
N GLU A 240 -12.42 -1.94 -0.29
CA GLU A 240 -12.11 -2.56 -1.59
C GLU A 240 -13.19 -3.54 -2.06
N LYS A 241 -13.96 -4.12 -1.14
CA LYS A 241 -15.09 -5.00 -1.44
C LYS A 241 -16.43 -4.26 -1.39
N ASP A 242 -16.44 -2.93 -1.30
CA ASP A 242 -17.65 -2.11 -1.53
C ASP A 242 -17.92 -1.96 -3.03
N THR A 243 -18.13 -3.12 -3.65
CA THR A 243 -18.44 -3.28 -5.07
C THR A 243 -19.95 -3.50 -5.29
N GLY A 244 -20.72 -3.60 -4.20
CA GLY A 244 -22.17 -3.74 -4.23
C GLY A 244 -22.89 -2.47 -4.71
N THR A 245 -24.17 -2.62 -5.02
CA THR A 245 -25.00 -1.55 -5.60
C THR A 245 -26.16 -1.14 -4.70
N ASP A 246 -26.22 -1.66 -3.48
CA ASP A 246 -27.23 -1.33 -2.49
C ASP A 246 -27.07 0.12 -2.04
N SER A 247 -28.16 0.90 -2.08
CA SER A 247 -28.16 2.34 -1.80
C SER A 247 -27.14 3.15 -2.63
N LEU A 248 -26.73 2.62 -3.79
CA LEU A 248 -25.86 3.30 -4.73
C LEU A 248 -26.70 4.25 -5.60
N ASP A 249 -26.17 5.43 -5.84
CA ASP A 249 -26.68 6.37 -6.82
C ASP A 249 -26.47 5.80 -8.23
N ARG A 250 -27.57 5.45 -8.91
CA ARG A 250 -27.56 4.82 -10.24
C ARG A 250 -28.00 5.78 -11.34
N SER A 251 -28.09 7.08 -11.06
CA SER A 251 -28.32 8.06 -12.12
C SER A 251 -27.19 7.99 -13.15
N CYS A 252 -27.45 8.37 -14.40
CA CYS A 252 -26.41 8.29 -15.43
C CYS A 252 -25.15 9.07 -15.02
N GLU A 253 -25.34 10.27 -14.48
CA GLU A 253 -24.27 11.16 -14.03
C GLU A 253 -23.36 10.50 -12.99
N ALA A 254 -23.96 9.74 -12.08
CA ALA A 254 -23.22 8.99 -11.07
C ALA A 254 -22.51 7.76 -11.69
N MET A 255 -23.16 7.09 -12.65
CA MET A 255 -22.60 5.92 -13.34
C MET A 255 -21.41 6.27 -14.25
N LEU A 256 -21.34 7.50 -14.77
CA LEU A 256 -20.17 8.02 -15.48
C LEU A 256 -18.91 8.07 -14.60
N GLN A 257 -19.05 8.02 -13.28
CA GLN A 257 -17.91 7.99 -12.37
C GLN A 257 -17.39 6.56 -12.17
N GLY A 258 -18.18 5.53 -12.49
CA GLY A 258 -17.84 4.11 -12.29
C GLY A 258 -19.01 3.26 -11.81
N LYS A 259 -18.87 1.93 -11.91
CA LYS A 259 -19.96 0.97 -11.65
C LYS A 259 -20.29 0.75 -10.16
N ASN A 260 -19.36 1.03 -9.25
CA ASN A 260 -19.51 0.87 -7.82
C ASN A 260 -18.68 1.91 -7.05
N ARG A 261 -18.87 2.00 -5.73
CA ARG A 261 -18.24 3.05 -4.90
C ARG A 261 -16.71 3.02 -4.97
N PHE A 262 -16.11 1.82 -4.91
CA PHE A 262 -14.65 1.67 -4.97
C PHE A 262 -14.09 2.12 -6.33
N GLN A 263 -14.70 1.71 -7.43
CA GLN A 263 -14.30 2.14 -8.77
C GLN A 263 -14.48 3.65 -8.95
N ARG A 264 -15.58 4.23 -8.48
CA ARG A 264 -15.82 5.68 -8.50
C ARG A 264 -14.72 6.43 -7.75
N ALA A 265 -14.32 5.92 -6.59
CA ALA A 265 -13.24 6.48 -5.80
C ALA A 265 -11.89 6.48 -6.55
N LYS A 266 -11.52 5.34 -7.16
CA LYS A 266 -10.29 5.22 -7.96
C LYS A 266 -10.28 6.19 -9.14
N ASN A 267 -11.38 6.22 -9.89
CA ASN A 267 -11.56 7.10 -11.05
C ASN A 267 -11.45 8.58 -10.66
N PHE A 268 -12.11 8.97 -9.57
CA PHE A 268 -12.03 10.34 -9.05
C PHE A 268 -10.64 10.69 -8.51
N TYR A 269 -9.96 9.77 -7.83
CA TYR A 269 -8.60 10.01 -7.37
C TYR A 269 -7.62 10.17 -8.54
N HIS A 270 -7.79 9.41 -9.62
CA HIS A 270 -6.98 9.62 -10.83
C HIS A 270 -7.24 11.00 -11.45
N TYR A 271 -8.50 11.41 -11.55
CA TYR A 271 -8.88 12.76 -11.97
C TYR A 271 -8.12 13.83 -11.17
N ILE A 272 -8.09 13.73 -9.84
CA ILE A 272 -7.35 14.66 -8.97
C ILE A 272 -5.86 14.65 -9.31
N LYS A 273 -5.25 13.46 -9.44
CA LYS A 273 -3.82 13.33 -9.74
C LYS A 273 -3.43 13.94 -11.07
N LYS A 274 -4.31 13.90 -12.07
CA LYS A 274 -4.08 14.44 -13.41
C LYS A 274 -4.36 15.94 -13.49
N ASN A 275 -5.50 16.39 -12.95
CA ASN A 275 -6.03 17.73 -13.20
C ASN A 275 -5.81 18.73 -12.06
N ILE A 276 -5.35 18.28 -10.89
CA ILE A 276 -5.10 19.14 -9.72
C ILE A 276 -3.62 19.02 -9.34
N SER A 277 -2.81 19.98 -9.78
CA SER A 277 -1.37 19.97 -9.53
C SER A 277 -1.03 20.22 -8.06
N LYS A 278 0.09 19.64 -7.59
CA LYS A 278 0.64 19.85 -6.23
C LYS A 278 -0.35 19.57 -5.08
N ASN A 279 -1.36 18.71 -5.30
CA ASN A 279 -2.32 18.36 -4.25
C ASN A 279 -1.70 17.49 -3.15
N GLN A 280 -2.26 17.57 -1.94
CA GLN A 280 -1.84 16.76 -0.78
C GLN A 280 -2.67 15.47 -0.63
N HIS A 281 -3.42 15.07 -1.65
CA HIS A 281 -4.43 14.04 -1.50
C HIS A 281 -3.81 12.65 -1.51
N ARG A 282 -4.38 11.73 -0.75
CA ARG A 282 -3.95 10.32 -0.65
C ARG A 282 -5.14 9.40 -0.81
N PHE A 283 -4.89 8.19 -1.32
CA PHE A 283 -5.90 7.15 -1.46
C PHE A 283 -5.46 5.89 -0.72
N TYR A 284 -6.27 5.43 0.23
CA TYR A 284 -6.05 4.21 1.00
C TYR A 284 -7.23 3.25 0.81
N GLY A 285 -6.95 2.08 0.27
CA GLY A 285 -7.88 0.96 0.20
C GLY A 285 -7.92 0.20 1.53
N ILE A 286 -9.12 -0.12 2.01
CA ILE A 286 -9.34 -1.03 3.15
C ILE A 286 -9.74 -2.40 2.58
N PRO A 287 -8.86 -3.40 2.68
CA PRO A 287 -9.11 -4.70 2.06
C PRO A 287 -10.20 -5.47 2.79
N SER A 288 -10.90 -6.33 2.03
CA SER A 288 -11.89 -7.30 2.54
C SER A 288 -13.14 -6.68 3.19
N ILE A 289 -13.26 -5.35 3.25
CA ILE A 289 -14.42 -4.66 3.83
C ILE A 289 -15.38 -4.24 2.71
N GLY A 290 -16.68 -4.48 2.93
CA GLY A 290 -17.78 -4.05 2.07
C GLY A 290 -18.33 -2.68 2.45
N HIS A 291 -19.64 -2.46 2.28
CA HIS A 291 -20.30 -1.20 2.66
C HIS A 291 -20.65 -1.15 4.16
N ASP A 292 -19.63 -1.23 5.04
CA ASP A 292 -19.80 -1.40 6.50
C ASP A 292 -19.02 -0.33 7.29
N HIS A 293 -19.73 0.61 7.91
CA HIS A 293 -19.08 1.71 8.64
C HIS A 293 -18.33 1.24 9.89
N VAL A 294 -18.84 0.24 10.62
CA VAL A 294 -18.20 -0.30 11.83
C VAL A 294 -16.82 -0.83 11.47
N LYS A 295 -16.76 -1.65 10.42
CA LYS A 295 -15.51 -2.24 9.94
C LYS A 295 -14.56 -1.20 9.36
N VAL A 296 -15.08 -0.16 8.69
CA VAL A 296 -14.26 0.96 8.21
C VAL A 296 -13.57 1.68 9.37
N TYR A 297 -14.30 2.11 10.40
CA TYR A 297 -13.71 2.88 11.51
C TYR A 297 -12.80 2.05 12.42
N GLN A 298 -13.03 0.74 12.50
CA GLN A 298 -12.17 -0.20 13.24
C GLN A 298 -11.00 -0.74 12.42
N SER A 299 -10.85 -0.33 11.15
CA SER A 299 -9.74 -0.77 10.30
C SER A 299 -8.39 -0.18 10.72
N LEU A 300 -7.31 -0.87 10.33
CA LEU A 300 -5.94 -0.40 10.55
C LEU A 300 -5.65 0.92 9.79
N GLU A 301 -6.24 1.08 8.61
CA GLU A 301 -6.11 2.30 7.82
C GLU A 301 -6.80 3.46 8.56
N ALA A 302 -8.01 3.26 9.10
CA ALA A 302 -8.69 4.25 9.92
C ALA A 302 -7.91 4.59 11.20
N SER A 303 -7.28 3.60 11.87
CA SER A 303 -6.48 3.84 13.07
C SER A 303 -5.37 4.87 12.84
N LYS A 304 -4.71 4.81 11.68
CA LYS A 304 -3.63 5.74 11.30
C LYS A 304 -4.17 7.10 10.89
N VAL A 305 -5.22 7.13 10.08
CA VAL A 305 -5.67 8.35 9.41
C VAL A 305 -6.56 9.20 10.31
N ILE A 306 -7.51 8.54 11.00
CA ILE A 306 -8.51 9.21 11.83
C ILE A 306 -7.95 9.46 13.23
N PHE A 307 -7.36 8.44 13.85
CA PHE A 307 -6.90 8.52 15.25
C PHE A 307 -5.40 8.82 15.40
N GLY A 308 -4.61 8.69 14.33
CA GLY A 308 -3.18 9.02 14.37
C GLY A 308 -2.37 7.99 15.12
N ASN A 309 -2.91 6.78 15.30
CA ASN A 309 -2.20 5.72 15.96
C ASN A 309 -1.11 5.18 15.02
N ASN A 310 0.15 5.40 15.41
CA ASN A 310 1.31 4.83 14.76
C ASN A 310 1.72 3.47 15.35
N GLU A 311 1.10 2.97 16.42
CA GLU A 311 1.54 1.81 17.22
C GLU A 311 1.50 0.45 16.51
N TYR A 312 0.84 0.33 15.36
CA TYR A 312 0.98 -0.86 14.49
C TYR A 312 2.19 -0.77 13.52
N LEU A 313 2.91 0.35 13.53
CA LEU A 313 4.29 0.40 13.10
C LEU A 313 5.09 -0.09 14.31
N SER A 314 5.31 -1.40 14.39
CA SER A 314 6.37 -1.87 15.25
C SER A 314 7.63 -1.05 14.92
N ASN A 315 8.34 -0.56 15.93
CA ASN A 315 9.65 0.07 15.72
C ASN A 315 10.63 -0.89 15.01
N SER A 316 10.31 -2.18 14.94
CA SER A 316 11.09 -3.20 14.24
C SER A 316 10.57 -3.59 12.86
N TYR A 317 9.28 -3.42 12.52
CA TYR A 317 8.74 -3.82 11.20
C TYR A 317 7.54 -3.00 10.72
N LEU A 318 7.37 -2.97 9.40
CA LEU A 318 6.13 -2.53 8.74
C LEU A 318 5.36 -3.75 8.26
N TYR A 319 4.03 -3.70 8.33
CA TYR A 319 3.16 -4.78 7.87
C TYR A 319 1.93 -4.25 7.12
N ARG A 320 1.50 -4.99 6.09
CA ARG A 320 0.25 -4.81 5.34
C ARG A 320 -0.32 -6.16 4.94
N LYS A 321 -1.63 -6.23 4.69
CA LYS A 321 -2.33 -7.44 4.25
C LYS A 321 -3.52 -7.09 3.35
N ILE A 322 -3.77 -7.89 2.33
CA ILE A 322 -5.07 -8.02 1.64
C ILE A 322 -5.58 -9.45 1.84
N GLY A 323 -6.89 -9.64 1.97
CA GLY A 323 -7.51 -10.94 2.19
C GLY A 323 -7.50 -11.42 3.65
N GLU A 324 -7.89 -12.68 3.85
CA GLU A 324 -7.99 -13.33 5.16
C GLU A 324 -7.05 -14.52 5.23
N ILE A 325 -6.26 -14.57 6.31
CA ILE A 325 -5.36 -15.69 6.54
C ILE A 325 -6.20 -16.88 6.93
N ARG A 326 -6.15 -17.93 6.13
CA ARG A 326 -6.84 -19.19 6.40
C ARG A 326 -5.86 -20.32 6.16
N ASP A 327 -5.89 -21.30 7.04
CA ASP A 327 -5.14 -22.53 6.81
C ASP A 327 -5.77 -23.25 5.61
N ILE A 328 -4.94 -23.80 4.73
CA ILE A 328 -5.41 -24.54 3.55
C ILE A 328 -4.88 -25.98 3.59
N GLU A 329 -5.69 -26.91 3.06
CA GLU A 329 -5.29 -28.33 2.97
C GLU A 329 -4.34 -28.61 1.81
N LYS A 330 -4.34 -27.75 0.76
CA LYS A 330 -3.51 -27.96 -0.43
C LYS A 330 -2.07 -27.54 -0.20
N LYS A 331 -1.13 -28.45 -0.50
CA LYS A 331 0.31 -28.15 -0.45
C LYS A 331 0.73 -27.26 -1.63
N SER A 332 1.66 -26.33 -1.35
CA SER A 332 2.36 -25.54 -2.35
C SER A 332 3.17 -26.46 -3.30
N LEU A 333 3.34 -26.04 -4.56
CA LEU A 333 4.30 -26.69 -5.45
C LEU A 333 5.70 -26.24 -5.08
N SER A 334 6.59 -27.19 -4.83
CA SER A 334 7.98 -26.92 -4.48
C SER A 334 8.78 -26.42 -5.69
N GLN A 335 9.04 -25.12 -5.72
CA GLN A 335 9.83 -24.46 -6.76
C GLN A 335 10.50 -23.19 -6.24
N PHE A 336 11.68 -22.88 -6.77
CA PHE A 336 12.38 -21.62 -6.53
C PHE A 336 12.46 -20.79 -7.81
N ILE A 337 12.04 -19.54 -7.76
CA ILE A 337 12.01 -18.65 -8.93
C ILE A 337 12.96 -17.47 -8.69
N LEU A 338 14.00 -17.39 -9.51
CA LEU A 338 14.95 -16.29 -9.54
C LEU A 338 14.50 -15.30 -10.63
N LEU A 339 14.14 -14.06 -10.29
CA LEU A 339 13.75 -13.02 -11.24
C LEU A 339 14.82 -11.91 -11.34
N GLY A 340 15.24 -11.58 -12.56
CA GLY A 340 16.38 -10.68 -12.79
C GLY A 340 16.13 -9.20 -12.52
N GLY A 341 14.88 -8.79 -12.30
CA GLY A 341 14.50 -7.40 -12.04
C GLY A 341 13.78 -6.73 -13.22
N GLY A 342 13.55 -5.43 -13.08
CA GLY A 342 12.89 -4.60 -14.11
C GLY A 342 11.45 -4.23 -13.74
N ARG A 343 10.71 -3.67 -14.70
CA ARG A 343 9.32 -3.23 -14.48
C ARG A 343 8.27 -4.28 -14.81
N ASN A 344 8.60 -5.29 -15.63
CA ASN A 344 7.65 -6.26 -16.16
C ASN A 344 8.15 -7.71 -16.00
N GLU A 345 7.91 -8.27 -14.82
CA GLU A 345 8.30 -9.64 -14.47
C GLU A 345 7.09 -10.61 -14.42
N SER A 346 6.03 -10.26 -15.16
CA SER A 346 4.73 -10.91 -15.06
C SER A 346 4.77 -12.43 -15.31
N THR A 347 5.59 -12.91 -16.25
CA THR A 347 5.75 -14.35 -16.52
C THR A 347 6.26 -15.12 -15.30
N GLY A 348 7.37 -14.67 -14.70
CA GLY A 348 7.94 -15.30 -13.51
C GLY A 348 7.01 -15.19 -12.29
N ILE A 349 6.36 -14.03 -12.13
CA ILE A 349 5.36 -13.82 -11.07
C ILE A 349 4.18 -14.77 -11.21
N ARG A 350 3.63 -14.97 -12.43
CA ARG A 350 2.52 -15.91 -12.66
C ARG A 350 2.95 -17.36 -12.38
N THR A 351 4.17 -17.76 -12.77
CA THR A 351 4.73 -19.08 -12.42
C THR A 351 4.84 -19.26 -10.91
N PHE A 352 5.35 -18.27 -10.20
CA PHE A 352 5.42 -18.27 -8.74
C PHE A 352 4.03 -18.41 -8.10
N LEU A 353 3.07 -17.58 -8.51
CA LEU A 353 1.71 -17.59 -7.97
C LEU A 353 1.00 -18.93 -8.18
N LYS A 354 1.23 -19.61 -9.32
CA LYS A 354 0.73 -20.96 -9.54
C LYS A 354 1.26 -21.95 -8.50
N GLY A 355 2.51 -21.78 -8.07
CA GLY A 355 3.11 -22.60 -7.01
C GLY A 355 2.57 -22.33 -5.61
N VAL A 356 2.08 -21.11 -5.32
CA VAL A 356 1.41 -20.79 -4.05
C VAL A 356 0.11 -21.57 -3.87
N ASN A 357 -0.52 -22.00 -4.98
CA ASN A 357 -1.64 -22.94 -4.99
C ASN A 357 -2.82 -22.56 -4.05
N ALA A 358 -3.31 -21.33 -4.18
CA ALA A 358 -4.46 -20.79 -3.46
C ALA A 358 -4.28 -20.59 -1.93
N GLY A 359 -3.05 -20.47 -1.43
CA GLY A 359 -2.74 -20.19 -0.03
C GLY A 359 -2.52 -18.71 0.32
N ASN A 360 -1.83 -18.50 1.43
CA ASN A 360 -1.34 -17.23 1.96
C ASN A 360 0.03 -16.92 1.35
N LEU A 361 0.11 -15.81 0.63
CA LEU A 361 1.35 -15.27 0.09
C LEU A 361 1.96 -14.28 1.09
N LEU A 362 3.19 -14.54 1.53
CA LEU A 362 4.00 -13.59 2.28
C LEU A 362 5.06 -12.93 1.39
N VAL A 363 4.98 -11.62 1.24
CA VAL A 363 5.98 -10.77 0.59
C VAL A 363 6.90 -10.18 1.67
N ILE A 364 8.19 -10.44 1.57
CA ILE A 364 9.20 -9.85 2.46
C ILE A 364 9.96 -8.79 1.65
N SER A 365 9.93 -7.54 2.12
CA SER A 365 10.48 -6.40 1.37
C SER A 365 11.87 -5.98 1.86
N GLY A 366 12.78 -5.83 0.91
CA GLY A 366 14.13 -5.25 1.11
C GLY A 366 14.14 -3.72 1.21
N LYS A 367 12.97 -3.06 1.28
CA LYS A 367 12.85 -1.60 1.41
C LYS A 367 12.31 -1.25 2.78
N ALA A 368 12.76 -0.15 3.37
CA ALA A 368 12.31 0.33 4.68
C ALA A 368 10.96 1.10 4.62
N ASN A 369 10.29 1.08 3.47
CA ASN A 369 8.98 1.68 3.26
C ASN A 369 8.09 0.70 2.48
N LEU A 370 6.87 0.50 2.97
CA LEU A 370 5.85 -0.28 2.26
C LEU A 370 4.97 0.67 1.44
N ASN A 371 5.11 0.65 0.12
CA ASN A 371 4.13 1.24 -0.78
C ASN A 371 3.03 0.20 -1.11
N HIS A 372 1.91 0.65 -1.68
CA HIS A 372 0.77 -0.22 -2.01
C HIS A 372 1.10 -1.27 -3.08
N ARG A 373 2.22 -1.12 -3.79
CA ARG A 373 2.49 -1.81 -5.06
C ARG A 373 2.49 -3.33 -4.91
N TYR A 374 3.36 -3.92 -4.08
CA TYR A 374 3.46 -5.38 -4.06
C TYR A 374 2.21 -6.08 -3.50
N THR A 375 1.62 -5.59 -2.41
CA THR A 375 0.43 -6.24 -1.83
C THR A 375 -0.73 -6.25 -2.83
N HIS A 376 -0.99 -5.11 -3.47
CA HIS A 376 -2.07 -4.97 -4.45
C HIS A 376 -1.75 -5.63 -5.79
N ASP A 377 -0.53 -5.47 -6.31
CA ASP A 377 -0.13 -6.04 -7.60
C ASP A 377 -0.21 -7.58 -7.57
N PHE A 378 0.29 -8.23 -6.52
CA PHE A 378 0.18 -9.69 -6.40
C PHE A 378 -1.28 -10.14 -6.27
N TRP A 379 -2.10 -9.41 -5.51
CA TRP A 379 -3.53 -9.72 -5.39
C TRP A 379 -4.23 -9.61 -6.76
N ASN A 380 -4.01 -8.53 -7.49
CA ASN A 380 -4.62 -8.30 -8.80
C ASN A 380 -4.13 -9.32 -9.84
N ILE A 381 -2.82 -9.59 -9.91
CA ILE A 381 -2.27 -10.57 -10.85
C ILE A 381 -2.80 -11.98 -10.53
N ALA A 382 -2.99 -12.32 -9.25
CA ALA A 382 -3.59 -13.58 -8.86
C ALA A 382 -5.06 -13.67 -9.29
N GLU A 383 -5.88 -12.64 -9.04
CA GLU A 383 -7.27 -12.57 -9.49
C GLU A 383 -7.36 -12.69 -11.02
N GLU A 384 -6.55 -11.93 -11.77
CA GLU A 384 -6.46 -11.99 -13.24
C GLU A 384 -5.99 -13.36 -13.75
N SER A 385 -5.19 -14.08 -12.98
CA SER A 385 -4.70 -15.42 -13.33
C SER A 385 -5.65 -16.55 -12.90
N GLY A 386 -6.78 -16.23 -12.26
CA GLY A 386 -7.68 -17.23 -11.69
C GLY A 386 -7.08 -18.01 -10.51
N ILE A 387 -6.13 -17.43 -9.78
CA ILE A 387 -5.45 -18.05 -8.63
C ILE A 387 -6.07 -17.50 -7.35
N PRO A 388 -6.90 -18.27 -6.62
CA PRO A 388 -7.68 -17.74 -5.51
C PRO A 388 -6.87 -17.71 -4.21
N LEU A 389 -5.90 -16.79 -4.10
CA LEU A 389 -5.13 -16.57 -2.88
C LEU A 389 -6.07 -16.25 -1.69
N LYS A 390 -5.71 -16.72 -0.49
CA LYS A 390 -6.44 -16.39 0.75
C LYS A 390 -6.04 -15.02 1.29
N SER A 391 -4.74 -14.76 1.30
CA SER A 391 -4.19 -13.46 1.63
C SER A 391 -2.90 -13.16 0.87
N VAL A 392 -2.62 -11.87 0.73
CA VAL A 392 -1.29 -11.35 0.39
C VAL A 392 -0.86 -10.46 1.53
N GLU A 393 0.22 -10.83 2.21
CA GLU A 393 0.81 -10.10 3.32
C GLU A 393 2.13 -9.50 2.88
N THR A 394 2.45 -8.26 3.24
CA THR A 394 3.76 -7.67 3.00
C THR A 394 4.39 -7.22 4.31
N ILE A 395 5.60 -7.70 4.61
CA ILE A 395 6.41 -7.30 5.76
C ILE A 395 7.69 -6.60 5.29
N SER A 396 8.05 -5.50 5.95
CA SER A 396 9.40 -4.92 5.86
C SER A 396 10.05 -4.94 7.23
N PHE A 397 11.22 -5.55 7.32
CA PHE A 397 12.04 -5.56 8.52
C PHE A 397 12.80 -4.24 8.59
N LEU A 398 12.58 -3.45 9.63
CA LEU A 398 13.28 -2.18 9.87
C LEU A 398 14.60 -2.41 10.62
N ASN A 399 14.64 -3.41 11.50
CA ASN A 399 15.82 -3.89 12.23
C ASN A 399 15.68 -5.38 12.58
N SER A 400 16.72 -5.97 13.18
CA SER A 400 16.78 -7.41 13.52
C SER A 400 15.75 -7.86 14.56
N SER A 401 15.27 -6.97 15.43
CA SER A 401 14.26 -7.29 16.45
C SER A 401 12.93 -7.74 15.84
N ALA A 402 12.65 -7.43 14.56
CA ALA A 402 11.49 -7.97 13.86
C ALA A 402 11.61 -9.48 13.61
N GLY A 403 12.83 -9.99 13.49
CA GLY A 403 13.09 -11.41 13.32
C GLY A 403 12.83 -12.25 14.55
N GLU A 404 12.63 -11.62 15.71
CA GLU A 404 12.26 -12.31 16.96
C GLU A 404 10.80 -12.07 17.35
N ASN A 405 10.05 -11.31 16.56
CA ASN A 405 8.69 -10.93 16.90
C ASN A 405 7.69 -12.05 16.53
N ASP A 406 6.93 -12.55 17.50
CA ASP A 406 5.96 -13.65 17.32
C ASP A 406 4.92 -13.40 16.23
N PHE A 407 4.47 -12.15 16.04
CA PHE A 407 3.55 -11.82 14.96
C PHE A 407 4.22 -12.06 13.61
N VAL A 408 5.45 -11.60 13.41
CA VAL A 408 6.23 -11.83 12.17
C VAL A 408 6.48 -13.33 11.97
N LEU A 409 6.91 -14.04 13.01
CA LEU A 409 7.13 -15.49 12.96
C LEU A 409 5.87 -16.25 12.56
N SER A 410 4.70 -15.86 13.10
CA SER A 410 3.43 -16.46 12.75
C SER A 410 3.08 -16.30 11.27
N LYS A 411 3.48 -15.18 10.64
CA LYS A 411 3.23 -14.94 9.21
C LYS A 411 4.09 -15.84 8.34
N ILE A 412 5.36 -15.97 8.72
CA ILE A 412 6.29 -16.86 8.01
C ILE A 412 5.80 -18.30 8.11
N ARG A 413 5.38 -18.75 9.30
CA ARG A 413 4.88 -20.12 9.52
C ARG A 413 3.64 -20.45 8.69
N LYS A 414 2.74 -19.48 8.51
CA LYS A 414 1.48 -19.64 7.75
C LYS A 414 1.62 -19.40 6.24
N ALA A 415 2.80 -19.03 5.75
CA ALA A 415 3.00 -18.78 4.33
C ALA A 415 3.06 -20.10 3.53
N GLU A 416 2.24 -20.19 2.48
CA GLU A 416 2.33 -21.20 1.41
C GLU A 416 3.03 -20.65 0.16
N GLY A 417 3.44 -19.39 0.19
CA GLY A 417 4.36 -18.80 -0.78
C GLY A 417 5.14 -17.66 -0.15
N ILE A 418 6.45 -17.56 -0.44
CA ILE A 418 7.27 -16.43 0.02
C ILE A 418 7.87 -15.71 -1.18
N PHE A 419 7.73 -14.38 -1.21
CA PHE A 419 8.34 -13.54 -2.24
C PHE A 419 9.30 -12.51 -1.62
N PHE A 420 10.56 -12.50 -2.04
CA PHE A 420 11.53 -11.47 -1.66
C PHE A 420 11.58 -10.35 -2.70
N THR A 421 11.24 -9.12 -2.31
CA THR A 421 11.23 -7.99 -3.25
C THR A 421 12.64 -7.50 -3.58
N GLY A 422 12.75 -6.68 -4.63
CA GLY A 422 13.92 -5.85 -4.87
C GLY A 422 14.11 -4.78 -3.79
N GLY A 423 15.26 -4.12 -3.79
CA GLY A 423 15.67 -3.17 -2.76
C GLY A 423 17.17 -3.23 -2.55
N ASP A 424 17.58 -3.44 -1.31
CA ASP A 424 18.97 -3.54 -0.90
C ASP A 424 19.17 -4.87 -0.17
N GLN A 425 19.99 -5.76 -0.74
CA GLN A 425 20.17 -7.10 -0.20
C GLN A 425 20.90 -7.13 1.14
N SER A 426 21.71 -6.11 1.47
CA SER A 426 22.36 -6.00 2.78
C SER A 426 21.33 -5.92 3.91
N LYS A 427 20.13 -5.39 3.62
CA LYS A 427 19.05 -5.30 4.62
C LYS A 427 18.44 -6.65 4.95
N TYR A 428 18.36 -7.58 4.01
CA TYR A 428 17.95 -8.95 4.33
C TYR A 428 18.99 -9.62 5.23
N ILE A 429 20.27 -9.49 4.89
CA ILE A 429 21.36 -10.05 5.69
C ILE A 429 21.34 -9.44 7.10
N ASN A 430 21.45 -8.12 7.22
CA ASN A 430 21.62 -7.43 8.50
C ASN A 430 20.39 -7.48 9.42
N ARG A 431 19.18 -7.66 8.86
CA ARG A 431 17.92 -7.58 9.63
C ARG A 431 17.21 -8.91 9.79
N ILE A 432 17.60 -9.94 9.06
CA ILE A 432 16.94 -11.25 9.11
C ILE A 432 17.93 -12.35 9.43
N LYS A 433 19.11 -12.41 8.78
CA LYS A 433 20.07 -13.52 8.98
C LYS A 433 20.40 -13.72 10.47
N GLY A 434 20.35 -14.96 10.92
CA GLY A 434 20.61 -15.37 12.31
C GLY A 434 19.41 -15.27 13.27
N THR A 435 18.34 -14.57 12.89
CA THR A 435 17.12 -14.43 13.73
C THR A 435 16.22 -15.67 13.72
N SER A 436 15.23 -15.72 14.59
CA SER A 436 14.16 -16.74 14.55
C SER A 436 13.40 -16.73 13.21
N ALA A 437 13.16 -15.57 12.62
CA ALA A 437 12.51 -15.46 11.31
C ALA A 437 13.35 -16.12 10.22
N HIS A 438 14.68 -15.99 10.26
CA HIS A 438 15.57 -16.69 9.34
C HIS A 438 15.46 -18.21 9.48
N ARG A 439 15.40 -18.74 10.71
CA ARG A 439 15.20 -20.17 10.95
C ARG A 439 13.88 -20.68 10.37
N GLU A 440 12.80 -19.91 10.51
CA GLU A 440 11.48 -20.24 9.94
C GLU A 440 11.48 -20.16 8.40
N ILE A 441 12.17 -19.18 7.80
CA ILE A 441 12.35 -19.11 6.34
C ILE A 441 13.09 -20.35 5.84
N LEU A 442 14.21 -20.74 6.47
CA LEU A 442 14.94 -21.97 6.10
C LEU A 442 14.09 -23.22 6.29
N LYS A 443 13.18 -23.25 7.28
CA LYS A 443 12.19 -24.32 7.43
C LYS A 443 11.25 -24.37 6.23
N LYS A 444 10.74 -23.21 5.77
CA LYS A 444 9.89 -23.12 4.57
C LYS A 444 10.61 -23.57 3.29
N VAL A 445 11.90 -23.28 3.16
CA VAL A 445 12.74 -23.81 2.07
C VAL A 445 12.76 -25.35 2.12
N ARG A 446 13.01 -25.95 3.29
CA ARG A 446 13.04 -27.42 3.47
C ARG A 446 11.68 -28.09 3.28
N GLU A 447 10.59 -27.41 3.66
CA GLU A 447 9.21 -27.87 3.45
C GLU A 447 8.80 -27.86 1.96
N GLY A 448 9.62 -27.27 1.08
CA GLY A 448 9.31 -27.16 -0.35
C GLY A 448 8.20 -26.15 -0.62
N VAL A 449 8.12 -25.07 0.17
CA VAL A 449 7.23 -23.95 -0.15
C VAL A 449 7.73 -23.25 -1.41
N SER A 450 6.82 -22.78 -2.26
CA SER A 450 7.20 -21.97 -3.43
C SER A 450 7.82 -20.65 -2.96
N ILE A 451 9.06 -20.39 -3.36
CA ILE A 451 9.77 -19.18 -2.97
C ILE A 451 10.34 -18.49 -4.21
N ALA A 452 10.18 -17.16 -4.28
CA ALA A 452 10.67 -16.37 -5.39
C ALA A 452 11.36 -15.09 -4.90
N GLY A 453 12.25 -14.54 -5.72
CA GLY A 453 12.95 -13.31 -5.40
C GLY A 453 13.30 -12.51 -6.65
N THR A 454 13.12 -11.19 -6.59
CA THR A 454 13.53 -10.27 -7.69
C THR A 454 14.66 -9.35 -7.27
N SER A 455 15.65 -9.14 -8.14
CA SER A 455 16.76 -8.19 -7.90
C SER A 455 17.52 -8.52 -6.60
N ALA A 456 17.48 -7.65 -5.59
CA ALA A 456 18.02 -7.94 -4.24
C ALA A 456 17.45 -9.23 -3.62
N GLY A 457 16.18 -9.54 -3.87
CA GLY A 457 15.54 -10.78 -3.41
C GLY A 457 16.05 -12.03 -4.12
N LEU A 458 16.43 -11.92 -5.40
CA LEU A 458 17.12 -13.01 -6.11
C LEU A 458 18.52 -13.22 -5.51
N ALA A 459 19.25 -12.12 -5.28
CA ALA A 459 20.64 -12.18 -4.84
C ALA A 459 20.84 -12.99 -3.54
N ILE A 460 19.86 -12.93 -2.62
CA ILE A 460 19.90 -13.65 -1.33
C ILE A 460 19.51 -15.13 -1.44
N MET A 461 19.01 -15.59 -2.60
CA MET A 461 18.61 -16.98 -2.81
C MET A 461 19.77 -17.88 -3.26
N GLY A 462 20.86 -17.31 -3.80
CA GLY A 462 22.08 -18.07 -4.06
C GLY A 462 22.71 -18.60 -2.76
N GLU A 463 23.44 -19.70 -2.83
CA GLU A 463 24.23 -20.16 -1.68
C GLU A 463 25.25 -19.10 -1.28
N PHE A 464 25.90 -18.50 -2.28
CA PHE A 464 26.81 -17.38 -2.10
C PHE A 464 26.17 -16.08 -2.59
N ILE A 465 26.33 -15.03 -1.80
CA ILE A 465 25.60 -13.77 -1.91
C ILE A 465 26.60 -12.63 -1.98
N PHE A 466 26.49 -11.78 -3.00
CA PHE A 466 27.08 -10.45 -2.94
C PHE A 466 26.18 -9.54 -2.08
N SER A 467 26.57 -9.35 -0.81
CA SER A 467 25.74 -8.69 0.20
C SER A 467 25.62 -7.17 0.00
N ALA A 468 26.53 -6.56 -0.76
CA ALA A 468 26.56 -5.12 -1.05
C ALA A 468 26.55 -4.24 0.20
N GLU A 469 27.10 -4.72 1.32
CA GLU A 469 27.22 -3.94 2.57
C GLU A 469 27.97 -2.61 2.38
N ARG A 470 28.88 -2.59 1.40
CA ARG A 470 29.66 -1.41 1.02
C ARG A 470 29.19 -0.78 -0.31
N GLY A 471 27.94 -1.03 -0.69
CA GLY A 471 27.33 -0.50 -1.91
C GLY A 471 27.52 -1.39 -3.15
N GLY A 472 26.95 -0.94 -4.26
CA GLY A 472 27.00 -1.66 -5.54
C GLY A 472 28.36 -1.51 -6.24
N LEU A 473 28.77 -2.56 -6.95
CA LEU A 473 30.00 -2.58 -7.74
C LEU A 473 29.73 -2.70 -9.25
N SER A 474 30.65 -2.16 -10.04
CA SER A 474 30.69 -2.29 -11.51
C SER A 474 31.69 -3.36 -11.94
N SER A 475 31.50 -3.93 -13.14
CA SER A 475 32.46 -4.89 -13.70
C SER A 475 33.86 -4.30 -13.81
N ARG A 476 33.99 -3.05 -14.25
CA ARG A 476 35.29 -2.37 -14.39
C ARG A 476 36.05 -2.29 -13.05
N TYR A 477 35.35 -2.05 -11.95
CA TYR A 477 35.98 -1.99 -10.64
C TYR A 477 36.44 -3.38 -10.18
N VAL A 478 35.55 -4.36 -10.27
CA VAL A 478 35.81 -5.74 -9.80
C VAL A 478 36.92 -6.39 -10.60
N LEU A 479 36.93 -6.23 -11.92
CA LEU A 479 37.98 -6.75 -12.82
C LEU A 479 39.35 -6.15 -12.52
N LYS A 480 39.43 -4.92 -11.99
CA LYS A 480 40.71 -4.31 -11.58
C LYS A 480 41.12 -4.65 -10.16
N ASN A 481 40.19 -5.06 -9.31
CA ASN A 481 40.38 -5.21 -7.87
C ASN A 481 39.71 -6.50 -7.34
N PRO A 482 40.11 -7.69 -7.80
CA PRO A 482 39.43 -8.95 -7.49
C PRO A 482 39.45 -9.32 -6.00
N HIS A 483 40.41 -8.79 -5.24
CA HIS A 483 40.51 -8.99 -3.79
C HIS A 483 39.92 -7.82 -2.97
N SER A 484 39.31 -6.80 -3.61
CA SER A 484 38.79 -5.62 -2.91
C SER A 484 37.86 -5.98 -1.76
N GLU A 485 38.05 -5.36 -0.60
CA GLU A 485 37.16 -5.47 0.57
C GLU A 485 35.72 -5.02 0.29
N TYR A 486 35.46 -4.26 -0.78
CA TYR A 486 34.10 -3.90 -1.21
C TYR A 486 33.34 -5.06 -1.83
N ILE A 487 34.03 -6.10 -2.30
CA ILE A 487 33.41 -7.35 -2.74
C ILE A 487 33.03 -8.14 -1.49
N THR A 488 31.87 -7.81 -0.94
CA THR A 488 31.33 -8.36 0.30
C THR A 488 30.53 -9.63 -0.02
N LEU A 489 31.07 -10.77 0.42
CA LEU A 489 30.52 -12.11 0.14
C LEU A 489 30.03 -12.77 1.42
N GLU A 490 28.75 -13.14 1.40
CA GLU A 490 28.03 -13.84 2.45
C GLU A 490 27.53 -15.20 1.95
N HIS A 491 27.13 -16.08 2.87
CA HIS A 491 26.46 -17.35 2.57
C HIS A 491 25.45 -17.72 3.66
N GLY A 492 24.65 -18.77 3.45
CA GLY A 492 23.79 -19.35 4.49
C GLY A 492 22.52 -18.55 4.82
N PHE A 493 22.06 -17.68 3.91
CA PHE A 493 20.73 -17.06 4.03
C PHE A 493 19.62 -17.96 3.46
N PHE A 494 19.95 -18.63 2.35
CA PHE A 494 19.04 -19.52 1.63
C PHE A 494 19.76 -20.84 1.38
N GLU A 495 19.37 -21.88 2.10
CA GLU A 495 20.03 -23.19 2.03
C GLU A 495 19.15 -24.20 1.32
N SER A 496 19.53 -24.54 0.10
CA SER A 496 18.84 -25.51 -0.74
C SER A 496 19.84 -26.33 -1.55
N PRO A 497 19.71 -27.67 -1.60
CA PRO A 497 20.52 -28.50 -2.49
C PRO A 497 20.42 -28.11 -3.97
N LEU A 498 19.28 -27.54 -4.39
CA LEU A 498 19.03 -27.09 -5.77
C LEU A 498 19.85 -25.85 -6.17
N LEU A 499 20.41 -25.12 -5.20
CA LEU A 499 21.16 -23.89 -5.43
C LEU A 499 22.59 -24.00 -4.88
N LYS A 500 23.04 -25.24 -4.64
CA LYS A 500 24.36 -25.51 -4.08
C LYS A 500 25.47 -25.08 -5.04
N ASN A 501 26.51 -24.48 -4.50
CA ASN A 501 27.64 -23.86 -5.17
C ASN A 501 27.25 -22.80 -6.20
N LEU A 502 26.13 -22.11 -6.00
CA LEU A 502 25.65 -21.06 -6.91
C LEU A 502 25.83 -19.66 -6.32
N ILE A 503 26.47 -18.78 -7.07
CA ILE A 503 26.43 -17.32 -6.87
C ILE A 503 25.59 -16.67 -7.97
N THR A 504 24.81 -15.66 -7.61
CA THR A 504 23.82 -15.07 -8.51
C THR A 504 24.04 -13.57 -8.73
N ASP A 505 23.71 -13.04 -9.91
CA ASP A 505 23.62 -11.61 -10.20
C ASP A 505 22.36 -11.26 -11.02
N THR A 506 21.92 -10.00 -10.91
CA THR A 506 20.65 -9.47 -11.42
C THR A 506 20.84 -8.22 -12.27
N HIS A 507 19.84 -7.79 -13.04
CA HIS A 507 19.96 -6.66 -13.98
C HIS A 507 21.22 -6.80 -14.85
N PHE A 508 21.44 -8.03 -15.33
CA PHE A 508 22.76 -8.52 -15.66
C PHE A 508 23.34 -7.82 -16.89
N SER A 509 22.72 -7.98 -18.05
CA SER A 509 23.17 -7.34 -19.29
C SER A 509 22.93 -5.83 -19.27
N GLU A 510 21.82 -5.36 -18.69
CA GLU A 510 21.44 -3.94 -18.65
C GLU A 510 22.46 -3.08 -17.90
N ARG A 511 23.23 -3.69 -16.99
CA ARG A 511 24.26 -3.01 -16.19
C ARG A 511 25.67 -3.52 -16.47
N ASN A 512 25.87 -4.25 -17.58
CA ASN A 512 27.15 -4.82 -18.00
C ASN A 512 27.86 -5.57 -16.85
N ARG A 513 27.19 -6.56 -16.25
CA ARG A 513 27.64 -7.23 -15.00
C ARG A 513 28.41 -8.54 -15.18
N GLN A 514 28.79 -8.90 -16.41
CA GLN A 514 29.57 -10.11 -16.64
C GLN A 514 30.90 -10.13 -15.86
N GLY A 515 31.75 -9.12 -16.04
CA GLY A 515 33.02 -9.05 -15.31
C GLY A 515 32.86 -8.97 -13.80
N ARG A 516 31.77 -8.36 -13.32
CA ARG A 516 31.40 -8.33 -11.90
C ARG A 516 31.11 -9.72 -11.35
N LEU A 517 30.24 -10.48 -12.02
CA LEU A 517 29.91 -11.84 -11.60
C LEU A 517 31.16 -12.73 -11.62
N LEU A 518 32.01 -12.62 -12.65
CA LEU A 518 33.26 -13.37 -12.75
C LEU A 518 34.20 -13.08 -11.58
N GLY A 519 34.40 -11.81 -11.20
CA GLY A 519 35.21 -11.50 -10.03
C GLY A 519 34.56 -11.90 -8.70
N PHE A 520 33.23 -11.92 -8.61
CA PHE A 520 32.54 -12.50 -7.45
C PHE A 520 32.77 -14.01 -7.36
N MET A 521 32.73 -14.73 -8.48
CA MET A 521 33.04 -16.15 -8.54
C MET A 521 34.49 -16.41 -8.12
N PHE A 522 35.46 -15.68 -8.68
CA PHE A 522 36.87 -15.76 -8.30
C PHE A 522 37.05 -15.58 -6.80
N LYS A 523 36.50 -14.50 -6.23
CA LYS A 523 36.67 -14.20 -4.81
C LYS A 523 35.97 -15.25 -3.93
N THR A 524 34.87 -15.83 -4.40
CA THR A 524 34.16 -16.93 -3.72
C THR A 524 35.00 -18.21 -3.71
N GLN A 525 35.53 -18.65 -4.86
CA GLN A 525 36.43 -19.81 -4.92
C GLN A 525 37.67 -19.60 -4.05
N PHE A 526 38.30 -18.42 -4.12
CA PHE A 526 39.46 -18.08 -3.32
C PHE A 526 39.15 -18.09 -1.81
N LYS A 527 38.06 -17.44 -1.38
CA LYS A 527 37.71 -17.30 0.04
C LYS A 527 37.27 -18.63 0.65
N TYR A 528 36.46 -19.42 -0.06
CA TYR A 528 35.81 -20.62 0.47
C TYR A 528 36.41 -21.94 -0.05
N GLN A 529 37.45 -21.89 -0.87
CA GLN A 529 38.16 -23.05 -1.40
C GLN A 529 37.23 -24.04 -2.16
N ILE A 530 36.30 -23.50 -2.95
CA ILE A 530 35.30 -24.26 -3.71
C ILE A 530 35.79 -24.48 -5.15
N LYS A 531 35.89 -25.74 -5.58
CA LYS A 531 36.30 -26.07 -6.96
C LYS A 531 35.14 -26.01 -7.96
N ASP A 532 34.01 -26.62 -7.65
CA ASP A 532 32.86 -26.70 -8.56
C ASP A 532 31.87 -25.57 -8.29
N LEU A 533 32.26 -24.33 -8.61
CA LEU A 533 31.44 -23.12 -8.40
C LEU A 533 30.75 -22.69 -9.70
N PHE A 534 29.47 -22.33 -9.59
CA PHE A 534 28.66 -21.82 -10.67
C PHE A 534 28.23 -20.38 -10.42
N GLY A 535 28.20 -19.58 -11.48
CA GLY A 535 27.60 -18.25 -11.49
C GLY A 535 26.38 -18.22 -12.40
N VAL A 536 25.33 -17.50 -12.03
CA VAL A 536 24.21 -17.21 -12.93
C VAL A 536 23.90 -15.72 -12.96
N GLY A 537 23.87 -15.17 -14.17
CA GLY A 537 23.40 -13.81 -14.44
C GLY A 537 22.02 -13.86 -15.08
N ILE A 538 21.06 -13.14 -14.50
CA ILE A 538 19.69 -13.03 -15.01
C ILE A 538 19.38 -11.57 -15.37
N ASP A 539 18.98 -11.36 -16.62
CA ASP A 539 18.61 -10.05 -17.18
C ASP A 539 17.27 -9.54 -16.63
N GLU A 540 16.99 -8.26 -16.84
CA GLU A 540 15.65 -7.72 -16.58
C GLU A 540 14.58 -8.43 -17.44
N GLU A 541 13.35 -8.51 -16.91
CA GLU A 541 12.23 -9.22 -17.55
C GLU A 541 12.50 -10.73 -17.85
N ALA A 542 13.52 -11.33 -17.23
CA ALA A 542 13.81 -12.75 -17.28
C ALA A 542 13.65 -13.42 -15.90
N SER A 543 13.42 -14.72 -15.92
CA SER A 543 13.31 -15.56 -14.74
C SER A 543 13.86 -16.96 -14.99
N LEU A 544 14.41 -17.57 -13.94
CA LEU A 544 14.84 -18.96 -13.91
C LEU A 544 14.09 -19.68 -12.80
N THR A 545 13.34 -20.72 -13.16
CA THR A 545 12.61 -21.56 -12.20
C THR A 545 13.35 -22.87 -11.99
N PHE A 546 13.65 -23.20 -10.74
CA PHE A 546 14.12 -24.49 -10.28
C PHE A 546 12.94 -25.31 -9.76
N MET A 547 12.69 -26.46 -10.37
CA MET A 547 11.66 -27.40 -9.96
C MET A 547 12.21 -28.37 -8.90
N GLN A 548 11.33 -28.98 -8.11
CA GLN A 548 11.72 -29.93 -7.06
C GLN A 548 12.56 -31.11 -7.57
N ASN A 549 12.33 -31.55 -8.82
CA ASN A 549 13.08 -32.64 -9.44
C ASN A 549 14.47 -32.21 -9.96
N GLY A 550 14.87 -30.95 -9.76
CA GLY A 550 16.14 -30.40 -10.21
C GLY A 550 16.13 -29.83 -11.63
N ASN A 551 15.04 -29.99 -12.39
CA ASN A 551 14.94 -29.38 -13.71
C ASN A 551 14.78 -27.86 -13.60
N MET A 552 15.24 -27.18 -14.65
CA MET A 552 15.23 -25.74 -14.75
C MET A 552 14.46 -25.28 -15.99
N ILE A 553 13.80 -24.13 -15.90
CA ILE A 553 13.22 -23.46 -17.07
C ILE A 553 13.49 -21.96 -17.00
N ALA A 554 14.06 -21.42 -18.08
CA ALA A 554 14.21 -19.99 -18.28
C ALA A 554 12.95 -19.44 -18.97
N ALA A 555 12.47 -18.28 -18.54
CA ALA A 555 11.30 -17.62 -19.11
C ALA A 555 11.43 -16.11 -19.08
N GLY A 556 10.72 -15.41 -19.96
CA GLY A 556 10.78 -13.95 -20.08
C GLY A 556 11.45 -13.48 -21.36
N LYS A 557 11.77 -12.18 -21.42
CA LYS A 557 12.38 -11.54 -22.61
C LYS A 557 13.90 -11.45 -22.53
N GLY A 558 14.45 -11.21 -21.34
CA GLY A 558 15.90 -11.18 -21.12
C GLY A 558 16.53 -12.58 -21.13
N LEU A 559 17.86 -12.63 -21.02
CA LEU A 559 18.63 -13.86 -21.03
C LEU A 559 18.92 -14.39 -19.61
N VAL A 560 19.16 -15.71 -19.55
CA VAL A 560 19.71 -16.40 -18.38
C VAL A 560 21.04 -17.02 -18.81
N THR A 561 22.14 -16.55 -18.19
CA THR A 561 23.50 -16.98 -18.55
C THR A 561 24.17 -17.66 -17.37
N PHE A 562 24.63 -18.90 -17.58
CA PHE A 562 25.40 -19.66 -16.61
C PHE A 562 26.90 -19.60 -16.91
N TYR A 563 27.68 -19.62 -15.84
CA TYR A 563 29.13 -19.68 -15.83
C TYR A 563 29.58 -20.83 -14.94
N ARG A 564 30.58 -21.58 -15.37
CA ARG A 564 31.27 -22.58 -14.54
C ARG A 564 32.70 -22.13 -14.32
N ALA A 565 33.08 -22.02 -13.05
CA ALA A 565 34.42 -21.65 -12.67
C ALA A 565 35.46 -22.71 -13.13
N PRO A 566 36.73 -22.33 -13.29
CA PRO A 566 37.80 -23.29 -13.48
C PRO A 566 37.86 -24.28 -12.30
N ASN A 567 38.28 -25.50 -12.60
CA ASN A 567 38.46 -26.54 -11.57
C ASN A 567 39.66 -26.23 -10.64
N GLU A 568 40.61 -25.43 -11.12
CA GLU A 568 41.77 -25.01 -10.33
C GLU A 568 41.37 -23.89 -9.37
N LEU A 569 41.80 -24.02 -8.12
CA LEU A 569 41.55 -22.99 -7.12
C LEU A 569 42.39 -21.75 -7.42
N PRO A 570 41.79 -20.55 -7.40
CA PRO A 570 42.54 -19.35 -7.67
C PRO A 570 43.60 -19.11 -6.60
N LYS A 571 44.76 -18.62 -7.02
CA LYS A 571 45.84 -18.19 -6.12
C LYS A 571 45.69 -16.70 -5.80
N GLN A 572 46.38 -16.26 -4.75
CA GLN A 572 46.49 -14.84 -4.47
C GLN A 572 47.20 -14.15 -5.64
N GLN A 573 46.63 -13.05 -6.13
CA GLN A 573 47.18 -12.28 -7.23
C GLN A 573 47.19 -10.78 -6.92
N HIS A 574 48.12 -10.07 -7.55
CA HIS A 574 48.23 -8.61 -7.45
C HIS A 574 47.72 -7.95 -8.73
N GLY A 575 46.94 -6.89 -8.58
CA GLY A 575 46.39 -6.14 -9.72
C GLY A 575 45.08 -6.71 -10.25
N SER A 576 44.89 -6.62 -11.57
CA SER A 576 43.66 -7.01 -12.25
C SER A 576 43.37 -8.52 -12.15
N LEU A 577 42.10 -8.88 -12.33
CA LEU A 577 41.62 -10.25 -12.29
C LEU A 577 42.22 -11.08 -13.43
N ASN A 578 42.98 -12.10 -13.06
CA ASN A 578 43.21 -13.30 -13.85
C ASN A 578 42.40 -14.44 -13.21
N TYR A 579 41.49 -15.05 -13.99
CA TYR A 579 40.64 -16.15 -13.53
C TYR A 579 40.79 -17.41 -14.39
N GLY A 580 41.41 -17.30 -15.57
CA GLY A 580 41.56 -18.42 -16.51
C GLY A 580 40.27 -18.77 -17.25
N PRO A 581 40.20 -19.93 -17.92
CA PRO A 581 39.07 -20.30 -18.74
C PRO A 581 37.82 -20.53 -17.87
N VAL A 582 36.79 -19.71 -18.08
CA VAL A 582 35.48 -19.84 -17.46
C VAL A 582 34.49 -20.31 -18.50
N SER A 583 33.88 -21.47 -18.30
CA SER A 583 32.88 -21.97 -19.26
C SER A 583 31.57 -21.18 -19.15
N LYS A 584 30.91 -20.91 -20.28
CA LYS A 584 29.68 -20.12 -20.38
C LYS A 584 28.64 -20.84 -21.23
N THR A 585 27.36 -20.73 -20.83
CA THR A 585 26.22 -21.15 -21.65
C THR A 585 25.00 -20.26 -21.38
N GLN A 586 24.10 -20.19 -22.35
CA GLN A 586 22.86 -19.40 -22.26
C GLN A 586 21.65 -20.32 -22.42
N LEU A 587 20.65 -20.14 -21.58
CA LEU A 587 19.43 -20.92 -21.65
C LEU A 587 18.44 -20.26 -22.61
N LEU A 588 17.86 -21.07 -23.49
CA LEU A 588 16.78 -20.66 -24.38
C LEU A 588 15.46 -20.62 -23.59
N ARG A 589 14.70 -19.53 -23.79
CA ARG A 589 13.41 -19.34 -23.12
C ARG A 589 12.43 -20.47 -23.45
N GLY A 590 11.70 -20.94 -22.44
CA GLY A 590 10.66 -21.97 -22.58
C GLY A 590 11.18 -23.40 -22.72
N GLN A 591 12.50 -23.61 -22.84
CA GLN A 591 13.08 -24.94 -22.88
C GLN A 591 13.32 -25.50 -21.47
N LEU A 592 13.11 -26.80 -21.32
CA LEU A 592 13.40 -27.52 -20.09
C LEU A 592 14.87 -27.97 -20.11
N TYR A 593 15.60 -27.62 -19.06
CA TYR A 593 17.00 -28.01 -18.86
C TYR A 593 17.14 -28.91 -17.63
N PRO A 594 18.14 -29.82 -17.60
CA PRO A 594 18.53 -30.48 -16.36
C PRO A 594 19.09 -29.47 -15.36
N HIS A 595 19.38 -29.92 -14.14
CA HIS A 595 20.09 -29.13 -13.13
C HIS A 595 21.40 -28.54 -13.67
N PHE A 596 21.81 -27.34 -13.24
CA PHE A 596 22.95 -26.61 -13.84
C PHE A 596 24.28 -27.36 -13.79
N THR A 597 24.45 -28.26 -12.82
CA THR A 597 25.64 -29.13 -12.70
C THR A 597 25.78 -30.13 -13.86
N LYS A 598 24.72 -30.31 -14.65
CA LYS A 598 24.65 -31.20 -15.82
C LYS A 598 24.50 -30.43 -17.14
N LEU A 599 24.63 -29.10 -17.14
CA LEU A 599 24.57 -28.32 -18.37
C LEU A 599 25.81 -28.56 -19.23
N GLU A 600 25.60 -28.60 -20.54
CA GLU A 600 26.68 -28.49 -21.51
C GLU A 600 27.05 -27.01 -21.69
N PHE A 601 28.35 -26.71 -21.52
CA PHE A 601 28.88 -25.37 -21.69
C PHE A 601 29.49 -25.23 -23.07
N SER A 602 28.90 -24.36 -23.89
CA SER A 602 29.20 -24.26 -25.33
C SER A 602 30.29 -23.24 -25.66
N ARG A 603 30.71 -22.41 -24.70
CA ARG A 603 31.71 -21.35 -24.87
C ARG A 603 32.66 -21.30 -23.68
N THR A 604 33.84 -20.71 -23.89
CA THR A 604 34.84 -20.46 -22.85
C THR A 604 35.21 -18.99 -22.90
N LEU A 605 35.26 -18.35 -21.74
CA LEU A 605 35.77 -17.00 -21.58
C LEU A 605 37.18 -17.04 -21.03
N GLU A 606 38.09 -16.32 -21.64
CA GLU A 606 39.40 -16.04 -21.07
C GLU A 606 39.34 -14.74 -20.27
N VAL A 607 39.69 -14.82 -19.00
CA VAL A 607 39.76 -13.67 -18.09
C VAL A 607 41.19 -13.47 -17.67
N ASP A 608 41.86 -12.52 -18.32
CA ASP A 608 43.26 -12.19 -18.07
C ASP A 608 43.48 -10.68 -18.04
N ALA A 609 44.35 -10.23 -17.12
CA ALA A 609 44.66 -8.82 -16.87
C ALA A 609 43.42 -7.91 -16.71
N GLY A 610 42.29 -8.44 -16.22
CA GLY A 610 41.03 -7.72 -16.07
C GLY A 610 40.26 -7.49 -17.37
N ILE A 611 40.61 -8.18 -18.44
CA ILE A 611 39.93 -8.21 -19.73
C ILE A 611 39.16 -9.54 -19.81
N VAL A 612 37.94 -9.49 -20.34
CA VAL A 612 37.11 -10.68 -20.61
C VAL A 612 37.04 -10.84 -22.12
N LEU A 613 37.58 -11.95 -22.63
CA LEU A 613 37.56 -12.34 -24.04
C LEU A 613 36.69 -13.58 -24.20
N GLU A 614 35.84 -13.62 -25.24
CA GLU A 614 34.94 -14.74 -25.56
C GLU A 614 35.35 -15.43 -26.86
#